data_AF-A0AAD5VLN9-F1
#
_entry.id   AF-A0AAD5VLN9-F1
#
_cell.length_a   1.000
_cell.length_b   1.000
_cell.length_c   1.000
_cell.angle_alpha   90.00
_cell.angle_beta   90.00
_cell.angle_gamma   90.00
#
_symmetry.space_group_name_H-M   'P 1'
#
loop_
_entity.id
_entity.type
_entity.pdbx_description
1 polymer ?
#
loop_
_entity_poly.entity_id
_entity_poly.type
_entity_poly.pdbx_seq_one_letter_code
_entity_poly.pdbx_strand_id
1 'polypeptide(L)'
;MVKSDAHMERIRQRLLNESASIKKSEEKRKEREGKKFGKQVQIEKIKERERSKKEMDERLKNLKRKRKDILDNAQGGNGDDFDVAVEDAISDRPSKRSKPSPSNNNDKKSRMPRNARDKKFGFGGAGRRSKQNTRDSTDNFSAGAGRGRKGKGGPGGPGGGGGGRGGQKGGKKQRPGKSRRMAARSK
;
A
#
# COMPACT_ATOMS: atom_id res chain seq x y z
N MET A 1 31.59 41.05 -26.98
CA MET A 1 30.22 41.07 -26.41
C MET A 1 30.11 42.27 -25.48
N VAL A 2 28.97 42.97 -25.43
CA VAL A 2 28.81 44.21 -24.62
C VAL A 2 28.92 43.94 -23.10
N LYS A 3 28.62 42.71 -22.66
CA LYS A 3 28.78 42.26 -21.27
C LYS A 3 29.95 41.27 -21.17
N SER A 4 30.76 41.38 -20.13
CA SER A 4 31.81 40.40 -19.84
C SER A 4 31.24 39.08 -19.31
N ASP A 5 31.95 37.98 -19.52
CA ASP A 5 31.51 36.66 -19.05
C ASP A 5 31.36 36.61 -17.53
N ALA A 6 32.27 37.26 -16.79
CA ALA A 6 32.18 37.40 -15.33
C ALA A 6 30.93 38.18 -14.88
N HIS A 7 30.41 39.09 -15.71
CA HIS A 7 29.15 39.77 -15.44
C HIS A 7 27.95 38.85 -15.74
N MET A 8 27.99 38.08 -16.82
CA MET A 8 26.96 37.09 -17.14
C MET A 8 26.88 35.97 -16.10
N GLU A 9 28.01 35.53 -15.55
CA GLU A 9 28.06 34.56 -14.47
C GLU A 9 27.38 35.09 -13.19
N ARG A 10 27.66 36.33 -12.80
CA ARG A 10 26.98 36.98 -11.67
C ARG A 10 25.47 37.08 -11.88
N ILE A 11 25.02 37.37 -13.11
CA ILE A 11 23.59 37.38 -13.43
C ILE A 11 22.99 35.98 -13.26
N ARG A 12 23.63 34.94 -13.81
CA ARG A 12 23.15 33.55 -13.66
C ARG A 12 23.09 33.13 -12.20
N GLN A 13 24.12 33.43 -11.41
CA GLN A 13 24.13 33.14 -9.98
C GLN A 13 23.00 33.84 -9.24
N ARG A 14 22.73 35.12 -9.54
CA ARG A 14 21.60 35.85 -8.95
C ARG A 14 20.25 35.22 -9.32
N LEU A 15 20.05 34.89 -10.59
CA LEU A 15 18.81 34.23 -11.04
C LEU A 15 18.61 32.86 -10.38
N LEU A 16 19.68 32.07 -10.23
CA LEU A 16 19.62 30.80 -9.52
C LEU A 16 19.27 30.99 -8.04
N ASN A 17 19.90 31.95 -7.37
CA ASN A 17 19.64 32.26 -5.96
C ASN A 17 18.21 32.75 -5.73
N GLU A 18 17.69 33.58 -6.63
CA GLU A 18 16.31 34.07 -6.58
C GLU A 18 15.31 32.93 -6.81
N SER A 19 15.54 32.08 -7.81
CA SER A 19 14.69 30.90 -8.03
C SER A 19 14.68 29.94 -6.82
N ALA A 20 15.84 29.78 -6.16
CA ALA A 20 15.97 28.95 -4.98
C ALA A 20 15.27 29.58 -3.75
N SER A 21 15.33 30.90 -3.60
CA SER A 21 14.66 31.61 -2.51
C SER A 21 13.15 31.54 -2.64
N ILE A 22 12.61 31.70 -3.85
CA ILE A 22 11.19 31.55 -4.17
C ILE A 22 10.74 30.13 -3.82
N LYS A 23 11.41 29.09 -4.33
CA LYS A 23 11.08 27.68 -4.05
C LYS A 23 11.07 27.39 -2.55
N LYS A 24 12.08 27.85 -1.82
CA LYS A 24 12.17 27.68 -0.36
C LYS A 24 11.01 28.37 0.37
N SER A 25 10.56 29.53 -0.11
CA SER A 25 9.41 30.22 0.48
C SER A 25 8.10 29.45 0.25
N GLU A 26 7.91 28.89 -0.94
CA GLU A 26 6.74 28.08 -1.29
C GLU A 26 6.70 26.76 -0.50
N GLU A 27 7.83 26.08 -0.36
CA GLU A 27 7.94 24.87 0.45
C GLU A 27 7.59 25.14 1.91
N LYS A 28 8.08 26.25 2.48
CA LYS A 28 7.70 26.67 3.83
C LYS A 28 6.22 26.99 3.95
N ARG A 29 5.60 27.59 2.93
CA ARG A 29 4.16 27.84 2.91
C ARG A 29 3.37 26.53 2.88
N LYS A 30 3.75 25.59 2.01
CA LYS A 30 3.17 24.24 1.94
C LYS A 30 3.35 23.48 3.26
N GLU A 31 4.50 23.60 3.91
CA GLU A 31 4.74 22.97 5.22
C GLU A 31 3.83 23.57 6.31
N ARG A 32 3.64 24.89 6.32
CA ARG A 32 2.71 25.56 7.25
C ARG A 32 1.27 25.13 7.00
N GLU A 33 0.83 25.09 5.75
CA GLU A 33 -0.50 24.64 5.36
C GLU A 33 -0.70 23.15 5.73
N GLY A 34 0.29 22.30 5.44
CA GLY A 34 0.29 20.89 5.85
C GLY A 34 0.22 20.70 7.36
N LYS A 35 0.90 21.54 8.16
CA LYS A 35 0.78 21.53 9.63
C LYS A 35 -0.57 22.03 10.12
N LYS A 36 -1.12 23.09 9.49
CA LYS A 36 -2.41 23.69 9.86
C LYS A 36 -3.57 22.73 9.57
N PHE A 37 -3.58 22.14 8.38
CA PHE A 37 -4.69 21.31 7.89
C PHE A 37 -4.44 19.80 8.07
N GLY A 38 -3.25 19.37 8.47
CA GLY A 38 -2.88 17.96 8.53
C GLY A 38 -3.83 17.09 9.37
N LYS A 39 -4.26 17.59 10.54
CA LYS A 39 -5.25 16.87 11.37
C LYS A 39 -6.64 16.84 10.75
N GLN A 40 -7.06 17.93 10.11
CA GLN A 40 -8.36 18.00 9.44
C GLN A 40 -8.39 17.01 8.26
N VAL A 41 -7.34 16.97 7.45
CA VAL A 41 -7.18 16.01 6.34
C VAL A 41 -7.16 14.56 6.85
N GLN A 42 -6.52 14.29 7.99
CA GLN A 42 -6.53 12.94 8.58
C GLN A 42 -7.95 12.51 8.98
N ILE A 43 -8.70 13.39 9.65
CA ILE A 43 -10.08 13.13 10.07
C ILE A 43 -11.00 12.97 8.85
N GLU A 44 -10.87 13.84 7.86
CA GLU A 44 -11.64 13.80 6.63
C GLU A 44 -11.39 12.49 5.86
N LYS A 45 -10.12 12.08 5.72
CA LYS A 45 -9.78 10.78 5.11
C LYS A 45 -10.32 9.58 5.88
N ILE A 46 -10.38 9.64 7.21
CA ILE A 46 -11.00 8.57 8.00
C ILE A 46 -12.51 8.53 7.75
N LYS A 47 -13.18 9.68 7.79
CA LYS A 47 -14.61 9.80 7.48
C LYS A 47 -14.94 9.34 6.07
N GLU A 48 -14.13 9.70 5.09
CA GLU A 48 -14.26 9.27 3.68
C GLU A 48 -14.14 7.75 3.56
N ARG A 49 -13.14 7.14 4.22
CA ARG A 49 -12.99 5.67 4.25
C ARG A 49 -14.14 4.96 4.96
N GLU A 50 -14.69 5.55 6.03
CA GLU A 50 -15.85 4.98 6.71
C GLU A 50 -17.10 5.08 5.84
N ARG A 51 -17.29 6.20 5.14
CA ARG A 51 -18.38 6.37 4.17
C ARG A 51 -18.27 5.37 3.02
N SER A 52 -17.09 5.24 2.40
CA SER A 52 -16.89 4.28 1.31
C SER A 52 -17.09 2.82 1.77
N LYS A 53 -16.67 2.47 2.99
CA LYS A 53 -16.99 1.15 3.57
C LYS A 53 -18.48 0.95 3.76
N LYS A 54 -19.20 1.93 4.32
CA LYS A 54 -20.66 1.86 4.50
C LYS A 54 -21.37 1.73 3.16
N GLU A 55 -20.98 2.50 2.15
CA GLU A 55 -21.53 2.40 0.79
C GLU A 55 -21.28 1.02 0.18
N MET A 56 -20.08 0.45 0.34
CA MET A 56 -19.79 -0.92 -0.11
C MET A 56 -20.63 -1.96 0.65
N ASP A 57 -20.79 -1.81 1.97
CA ASP A 57 -21.61 -2.70 2.79
C ASP A 57 -23.09 -2.62 2.41
N GLU A 58 -23.60 -1.43 2.08
CA GLU A 58 -24.95 -1.23 1.57
C GLU A 58 -25.14 -1.84 0.18
N ARG A 59 -24.18 -1.66 -0.74
CA ARG A 59 -24.17 -2.35 -2.04
C ARG A 59 -24.19 -3.86 -1.87
N LEU A 60 -23.38 -4.40 -0.95
CA LEU A 60 -23.35 -5.82 -0.65
C LEU A 60 -24.65 -6.32 -0.02
N LYS A 61 -25.25 -5.56 0.92
CA LYS A 61 -26.55 -5.88 1.53
C LYS A 61 -27.65 -5.86 0.48
N ASN A 62 -27.67 -4.88 -0.41
CA ASN A 62 -28.64 -4.80 -1.51
C ASN A 62 -28.48 -5.97 -2.47
N LEU A 63 -27.25 -6.35 -2.80
CA LEU A 63 -26.97 -7.54 -3.62
C LEU A 63 -27.40 -8.84 -2.91
N LYS A 64 -27.14 -8.96 -1.60
CA LYS A 64 -27.59 -10.11 -0.79
C LYS A 64 -29.11 -10.18 -0.69
N ARG A 65 -29.80 -9.05 -0.52
CA ARG A 65 -31.28 -8.97 -0.53
C ARG A 65 -31.82 -9.39 -1.90
N LYS A 66 -31.33 -8.81 -3.00
CA LYS A 66 -31.68 -9.24 -4.36
C LYS A 66 -31.44 -10.74 -4.58
N ARG A 67 -30.30 -11.27 -4.10
CA ARG A 67 -30.02 -12.71 -4.17
C ARG A 67 -31.02 -13.54 -3.37
N LYS A 68 -31.42 -13.09 -2.17
CA LYS A 68 -32.45 -13.76 -1.37
C LYS A 68 -33.82 -13.69 -2.04
N ASP A 69 -34.22 -12.53 -2.54
CA ASP A 69 -35.51 -12.34 -3.22
C ASP A 69 -35.58 -13.18 -4.51
N ILE A 70 -34.46 -13.35 -5.25
CA ILE A 70 -34.38 -14.26 -6.40
C ILE A 70 -34.48 -15.74 -5.96
N LEU A 71 -33.86 -16.11 -4.83
CA LEU A 71 -33.93 -17.47 -4.28
C LEU A 71 -35.33 -17.82 -3.74
N ASP A 72 -36.02 -16.87 -3.09
CA ASP A 72 -37.36 -17.06 -2.55
C ASP A 72 -38.45 -16.99 -3.65
N ASN A 73 -38.18 -16.38 -4.81
CA ASN A 73 -39.19 -16.12 -5.85
C ASN A 73 -38.95 -16.82 -7.21
N ALA A 74 -37.90 -17.62 -7.40
CA ALA A 74 -37.69 -18.30 -8.67
C ALA A 74 -37.01 -19.68 -8.56
N GLN A 75 -37.86 -20.70 -8.50
CA GLN A 75 -37.73 -21.90 -9.31
C GLN A 75 -37.61 -21.49 -10.80
N GLY A 76 -36.43 -21.04 -11.24
CA GLY A 76 -36.16 -20.74 -12.66
C GLY A 76 -35.17 -19.61 -12.90
N GLY A 77 -33.92 -19.93 -13.25
CA GLY A 77 -32.97 -18.95 -13.79
C GLY A 77 -31.52 -19.32 -13.50
N ASN A 78 -30.85 -19.85 -14.52
CA ASN A 78 -29.50 -20.42 -14.51
C ASN A 78 -28.41 -19.55 -13.89
N GLY A 79 -27.41 -20.19 -13.28
CA GLY A 79 -26.31 -19.60 -12.51
C GLY A 79 -25.40 -18.58 -13.20
N ASP A 80 -25.58 -18.31 -14.50
CA ASP A 80 -24.73 -17.41 -15.29
C ASP A 80 -25.15 -15.93 -15.20
N ASP A 81 -26.42 -15.63 -14.89
CA ASP A 81 -26.88 -14.25 -14.69
C ASP A 81 -26.32 -13.61 -13.40
N PHE A 82 -25.83 -14.44 -12.47
CA PHE A 82 -25.32 -14.01 -11.17
C PHE A 82 -23.89 -13.45 -11.24
N ASP A 83 -22.99 -14.09 -12.01
CA ASP A 83 -21.61 -13.61 -12.15
C ASP A 83 -21.58 -12.26 -12.88
N VAL A 84 -22.43 -12.07 -13.90
CA VAL A 84 -22.51 -10.80 -14.65
C VAL A 84 -23.02 -9.66 -13.76
N ALA A 85 -24.00 -9.89 -12.90
CA ALA A 85 -24.55 -8.86 -12.01
C ALA A 85 -23.58 -8.47 -10.86
N VAL A 86 -22.75 -9.41 -10.40
CA VAL A 86 -21.71 -9.15 -9.40
C VAL A 86 -20.56 -8.36 -10.02
N GLU A 87 -20.14 -8.72 -11.23
CA GLU A 87 -19.08 -8.02 -11.95
C GLU A 87 -19.49 -6.58 -12.33
N ASP A 88 -20.76 -6.35 -12.72
CA ASP A 88 -21.33 -5.02 -12.98
C ASP A 88 -21.51 -4.17 -11.72
N ALA A 89 -21.78 -4.77 -10.55
CA ALA A 89 -21.92 -4.03 -9.29
C ALA A 89 -20.58 -3.64 -8.65
N ILE A 90 -19.51 -4.37 -8.97
CA ILE A 90 -18.14 -4.13 -8.48
C ILE A 90 -17.38 -3.18 -9.43
N SER A 91 -17.74 -3.14 -10.71
CA SER A 91 -17.13 -2.20 -11.65
C SER A 91 -17.84 -0.84 -11.59
N ASP A 92 -17.11 0.23 -11.28
CA ASP A 92 -17.59 1.64 -11.28
C ASP A 92 -17.94 2.17 -12.69
N ARG A 93 -18.35 1.29 -13.62
CA ARG A 93 -18.69 1.67 -14.99
C ARG A 93 -20.20 1.60 -15.17
N PRO A 94 -20.85 2.68 -15.66
CA PRO A 94 -22.28 2.63 -15.94
C PRO A 94 -22.50 1.62 -17.07
N SER A 95 -23.21 0.52 -16.80
CA SER A 95 -23.62 -0.46 -17.80
C SER A 95 -24.70 0.13 -18.70
N LYS A 96 -24.29 1.02 -19.61
CA LYS A 96 -25.03 1.22 -20.86
C LYS A 96 -24.84 -0.05 -21.67
N ARG A 97 -25.87 -0.89 -21.60
CA ARG A 97 -26.14 -2.02 -22.50
C ARG A 97 -26.21 -1.49 -23.94
N SER A 98 -25.06 -1.22 -24.55
CA SER A 98 -24.97 -0.88 -25.96
C SER A 98 -25.12 -2.18 -26.74
N LYS A 99 -26.21 -2.28 -27.51
CA LYS A 99 -26.38 -3.23 -28.63
C LYS A 99 -25.05 -3.44 -29.37
N PRO A 100 -24.77 -4.66 -29.87
CA PRO A 100 -23.55 -4.90 -30.64
C PRO A 100 -23.65 -4.09 -31.94
N SER A 101 -22.92 -2.98 -32.01
CA SER A 101 -22.61 -2.33 -33.28
C SER A 101 -21.39 -3.05 -33.87
N PRO A 102 -21.42 -3.47 -35.16
CA PRO A 102 -20.39 -4.29 -35.77
C PRO A 102 -19.21 -3.44 -36.26
N SER A 103 -18.69 -2.55 -35.42
CA SER A 103 -17.54 -1.72 -35.78
C SER A 103 -16.71 -1.39 -34.54
N ASN A 104 -15.40 -1.64 -34.65
CA ASN A 104 -14.34 -1.45 -33.64
C ASN A 104 -13.99 -2.66 -32.76
N ASN A 105 -13.71 -3.79 -33.41
CA ASN A 105 -12.91 -4.89 -32.88
C ASN A 105 -11.41 -4.53 -32.84
N ASN A 106 -10.96 -3.63 -31.96
CA ASN A 106 -9.50 -3.44 -31.77
C ASN A 106 -9.00 -3.30 -30.32
N ASP A 107 -9.85 -3.06 -29.33
CA ASP A 107 -9.37 -2.85 -27.93
C ASP A 107 -9.76 -3.95 -26.92
N LYS A 108 -10.41 -5.02 -27.39
CA LYS A 108 -10.63 -6.24 -26.58
C LYS A 108 -9.66 -7.35 -26.98
N LYS A 109 -8.37 -7.01 -27.15
CA LYS A 109 -7.32 -8.02 -27.23
C LYS A 109 -7.25 -8.76 -25.88
N SER A 110 -7.91 -9.91 -25.87
CA SER A 110 -7.87 -11.01 -24.91
C SER A 110 -6.78 -10.83 -23.85
N ARG A 111 -7.17 -10.35 -22.66
CA ARG A 111 -6.33 -10.50 -21.47
C ARG A 111 -6.16 -12.01 -21.29
N MET A 112 -4.95 -12.54 -21.51
CA MET A 112 -4.67 -13.99 -21.46
C MET A 112 -5.45 -14.67 -20.34
N PRO A 113 -6.09 -15.83 -20.56
CA PRO A 113 -6.82 -16.53 -19.50
C PRO A 113 -5.88 -16.82 -18.33
N ARG A 114 -6.43 -16.93 -17.11
CA ARG A 114 -5.63 -17.07 -15.88
C ARG A 114 -4.64 -18.24 -15.99
N ASN A 115 -5.10 -19.36 -16.54
CA ASN A 115 -4.28 -20.54 -16.82
C ASN A 115 -3.07 -20.25 -17.73
N ALA A 116 -3.21 -19.36 -18.72
CA ALA A 116 -2.11 -18.97 -19.60
C ALA A 116 -1.15 -17.97 -18.93
N ARG A 117 -1.65 -17.11 -18.03
CA ARG A 117 -0.80 -16.26 -17.19
C ARG A 117 0.00 -17.08 -16.18
N ASP A 118 -0.62 -18.07 -15.56
CA ASP A 118 0.02 -18.94 -14.57
C ASP A 118 1.08 -19.80 -15.24
N LYS A 119 0.84 -20.30 -16.46
CA LYS A 119 1.88 -20.97 -17.28
C LYS A 119 3.03 -20.04 -17.67
N LYS A 120 2.74 -18.77 -18.00
CA LYS A 120 3.76 -17.82 -18.47
C LYS A 120 4.59 -17.22 -17.33
N PHE A 121 4.01 -17.00 -16.16
CA PHE A 121 4.62 -16.23 -15.06
C PHE A 121 4.73 -17.00 -13.74
N GLY A 122 4.12 -18.19 -13.62
CA GLY A 122 4.03 -18.96 -12.38
C GLY A 122 3.16 -18.27 -11.31
N PHE A 123 2.75 -19.03 -10.30
CA PHE A 123 2.23 -18.45 -9.05
C PHE A 123 3.43 -17.85 -8.28
N GLY A 124 3.38 -16.54 -7.99
CA GLY A 124 4.44 -15.83 -7.26
C GLY A 124 5.44 -15.01 -8.09
N GLY A 125 5.27 -14.97 -9.42
CA GLY A 125 6.01 -14.07 -10.33
C GLY A 125 7.36 -14.62 -10.82
N ALA A 126 7.73 -14.24 -12.04
CA ALA A 126 8.90 -14.71 -12.78
C ALA A 126 10.24 -14.12 -12.26
N GLY A 127 10.57 -14.35 -10.99
CA GLY A 127 11.81 -13.85 -10.41
C GLY A 127 12.31 -14.70 -9.24
N ARG A 128 13.23 -15.63 -9.52
CA ARG A 128 14.14 -16.35 -8.59
C ARG A 128 13.53 -16.98 -7.31
N ARG A 129 12.21 -16.96 -7.15
CA ARG A 129 11.48 -17.42 -5.95
C ARG A 129 10.52 -18.56 -6.28
N SER A 130 10.86 -19.40 -7.27
CA SER A 130 10.09 -20.61 -7.61
C SER A 130 9.86 -21.58 -6.44
N LYS A 131 10.59 -21.39 -5.33
CA LYS A 131 10.49 -22.17 -4.10
C LYS A 131 9.60 -21.54 -3.01
N GLN A 132 8.98 -20.38 -3.26
CA GLN A 132 8.18 -19.66 -2.25
C GLN A 132 6.90 -19.09 -2.89
N ASN A 133 5.73 -19.42 -2.32
CA ASN A 133 4.39 -19.01 -2.78
C ASN A 133 3.83 -19.77 -4.00
N THR A 134 4.05 -21.08 -4.11
CA THR A 134 3.26 -21.95 -5.00
C THR A 134 1.86 -22.18 -4.42
N ARG A 135 0.89 -22.55 -5.26
CA ARG A 135 -0.49 -22.89 -4.84
C ARG A 135 -0.51 -23.89 -3.66
N ASP A 136 0.32 -24.91 -3.71
CA ASP A 136 0.41 -25.93 -2.64
C ASP A 136 0.96 -25.35 -1.32
N SER A 137 1.72 -24.26 -1.38
CA SER A 137 2.24 -23.57 -0.19
C SER A 137 1.27 -22.55 0.40
N THR A 138 0.33 -22.02 -0.39
CA THR A 138 -0.72 -21.10 0.10
C THR A 138 -1.90 -21.83 0.72
N ASP A 139 -2.16 -23.06 0.27
CA ASP A 139 -3.33 -23.84 0.69
C ASP A 139 -3.00 -24.85 1.83
N ASN A 140 -1.74 -24.96 2.25
CA ASN A 140 -1.33 -25.84 3.35
C ASN A 140 -1.29 -25.11 4.70
N PHE A 141 -2.34 -25.29 5.51
CA PHE A 141 -2.48 -24.73 6.85
C PHE A 141 -1.97 -25.64 7.98
N SER A 142 -1.22 -26.71 7.66
CA SER A 142 -0.69 -27.61 8.68
C SER A 142 0.36 -26.90 9.57
N ALA A 143 0.16 -26.97 10.88
CA ALA A 143 0.98 -26.33 11.91
C ALA A 143 2.40 -26.94 11.97
N GLY A 144 3.25 -26.56 11.00
CA GLY A 144 4.63 -27.05 10.98
C GLY A 144 5.39 -26.91 9.66
N ALA A 145 4.73 -26.56 8.56
CA ALA A 145 5.37 -26.44 7.24
C ALA A 145 6.18 -25.14 7.02
N GLY A 146 6.82 -24.64 8.08
CA GLY A 146 7.70 -23.48 8.09
C GLY A 146 9.02 -23.75 8.83
N ARG A 147 9.62 -24.94 8.68
CA ARG A 147 10.93 -25.24 9.26
C ARG A 147 12.08 -24.93 8.30
N GLY A 148 12.28 -23.64 8.06
CA GLY A 148 13.56 -23.07 7.62
C GLY A 148 14.43 -22.66 8.82
N ARG A 149 14.78 -23.61 9.70
CA ARG A 149 15.87 -23.44 10.68
C ARG A 149 16.79 -24.66 10.66
N LYS A 150 17.90 -24.50 9.96
CA LYS A 150 19.13 -25.31 10.02
C LYS A 150 20.24 -24.34 9.58
N GLY A 151 21.21 -23.88 10.34
CA GLY A 151 21.54 -23.99 11.76
C GLY A 151 22.78 -23.11 12.01
N LYS A 152 22.86 -22.46 13.17
CA LYS A 152 24.09 -22.15 13.92
C LYS A 152 23.71 -21.48 15.23
N GLY A 153 24.07 -22.10 16.34
CA GLY A 153 23.80 -21.61 17.70
C GLY A 153 22.93 -22.57 18.50
N GLY A 154 23.44 -23.76 18.79
CA GLY A 154 22.88 -24.60 19.84
C GLY A 154 23.17 -24.00 21.23
N PRO A 155 22.37 -24.33 22.26
CA PRO A 155 22.61 -23.87 23.62
C PRO A 155 23.67 -24.78 24.25
N GLY A 156 24.92 -24.32 24.26
CA GLY A 156 26.02 -24.99 24.94
C GLY A 156 26.33 -24.35 26.29
N GLY A 157 26.04 -25.09 27.36
CA GLY A 157 26.87 -25.17 28.58
C GLY A 157 26.68 -24.11 29.67
N PRO A 158 26.45 -24.50 30.94
CA PRO A 158 26.59 -23.64 32.10
C PRO A 158 28.04 -23.70 32.61
N GLY A 159 28.72 -22.57 32.70
CA GLY A 159 30.02 -22.52 33.38
C GLY A 159 30.91 -21.38 32.90
N GLY A 160 31.42 -20.60 33.85
CA GLY A 160 32.54 -19.68 33.63
C GLY A 160 32.29 -18.27 34.15
N GLY A 161 32.38 -18.09 35.47
CA GLY A 161 32.63 -16.78 36.05
C GLY A 161 34.01 -16.26 35.64
N GLY A 162 34.15 -14.93 35.57
CA GLY A 162 35.44 -14.29 35.31
C GLY A 162 35.26 -12.85 34.87
N GLY A 163 35.62 -11.92 35.75
CA GLY A 163 35.47 -10.49 35.55
C GLY A 163 36.27 -9.92 34.37
N GLY A 164 35.82 -8.76 33.89
CA GLY A 164 36.53 -8.01 32.86
C GLY A 164 35.84 -6.67 32.61
N ARG A 165 36.37 -5.63 33.25
CA ARG A 165 36.07 -4.22 32.95
C ARG A 165 36.42 -3.94 31.48
N GLY A 166 35.58 -3.16 30.80
CA GLY A 166 35.97 -2.43 29.59
C GLY A 166 35.15 -2.77 28.35
N GLY A 167 34.34 -1.81 27.89
CA GLY A 167 33.64 -1.93 26.62
C GLY A 167 32.40 -1.05 26.51
N GLN A 168 32.56 0.25 26.73
CA GLN A 168 31.50 1.24 26.55
C GLN A 168 31.14 1.33 25.06
N LYS A 169 30.23 0.47 24.60
CA LYS A 169 29.61 0.61 23.27
C LYS A 169 28.77 1.87 23.27
N GLY A 170 29.19 2.85 22.48
CA GLY A 170 28.50 4.10 22.19
C GLY A 170 27.11 3.87 21.58
N GLY A 171 26.13 3.57 22.43
CA GLY A 171 24.72 3.66 22.12
C GLY A 171 24.25 5.11 22.23
N LYS A 172 23.53 5.60 21.22
CA LYS A 172 22.87 6.91 21.24
C LYS A 172 22.15 7.10 22.59
N LYS A 173 22.41 8.23 23.28
CA LYS A 173 21.81 8.55 24.58
C LYS A 173 20.29 8.39 24.50
N GLN A 174 19.76 7.32 25.10
CA GLN A 174 18.32 7.09 25.23
C GLN A 174 17.71 8.27 26.00
N ARG A 175 16.71 8.92 25.41
CA ARG A 175 16.03 10.05 26.05
C ARG A 175 15.36 9.54 27.35
N PRO A 176 15.48 10.29 28.47
CA PRO A 176 14.88 9.86 29.73
C PRO A 176 13.37 9.63 29.58
N GLY A 177 12.88 8.58 30.25
CA GLY A 177 11.46 8.22 30.26
C GLY A 177 10.54 9.34 30.75
N LYS A 178 9.23 9.20 30.48
CA LYS A 178 8.23 10.25 30.77
C LYS A 178 8.22 10.69 32.23
N SER A 179 8.35 9.75 33.18
CA SER A 179 8.43 10.05 34.62
C SER A 179 9.65 10.91 34.97
N ARG A 180 10.83 10.53 34.51
CA ARG A 180 12.08 11.28 34.73
C ARG A 180 12.05 12.68 34.11
N ARG A 181 11.36 12.84 32.97
CA ARG A 181 11.16 14.16 32.34
C ARG A 181 10.25 15.08 33.15
N MET A 182 9.27 14.54 33.88
CA MET A 182 8.39 15.34 34.73
C MET A 182 9.10 15.78 36.02
N ALA A 183 9.86 14.88 36.65
CA ALA A 183 10.62 15.20 37.86
C ALA A 183 11.72 16.27 37.64
N ALA A 184 12.27 16.35 36.43
CA ALA A 184 13.25 17.39 36.09
C ALA A 184 12.62 18.77 35.84
N ARG A 185 11.29 18.86 35.67
CA ARG A 185 10.57 20.15 35.51
C ARG A 185 10.14 20.76 36.83
N SER A 186 10.13 19.96 37.90
CA SER A 186 9.78 20.40 39.26
C SER A 186 11.01 20.75 40.11
N LYS A 187 12.17 20.93 39.47
CA LYS A 187 13.40 21.46 40.08
C LYS A 187 13.75 22.77 39.40
#